data_AF-A0A0Q7D434-F1
#
_entry.id   AF-A0A0Q7D434-F1
#
_cell.length_a   1.000
_cell.length_b   1.000
_cell.length_c   1.000
_cell.angle_alpha   90.00
_cell.angle_beta   90.00
_cell.angle_gamma   90.00
#
_symmetry.space_group_name_H-M   'P 1'
#
loop_
_entity.id
_entity.type
_entity.pdbx_description
1 polymer ?
#
loop_
_entity_poly.entity_id
_entity_poly.type
_entity_poly.pdbx_seq_one_letter_code
_entity_poly.pdbx_strand_id
1 'polypeptide(L)'
;MRVRKGMRIAVLTMICAAIAGTTNAAPQALSPWDAKRYAAAFDAVDRGDFIDAEMQTSEIKDRSLAGHLAFRQLMHSGGHVASYDDLAKWLEQYSDLPGAERIYTLAAKRKPVVARPLKTPLLAGADWRRVEVTAQGISGKAPADRTRKAREAFYSGDIQTAMDLAPAVGERWIAGLAAYRLKNYAVAHSFFSQVARDEDEDPWLRSGGAYWAARSLEQTGDITRAQGFLKLAARHPTTFYGMIAERRVRLEALDRVSEAPVREIVPATFASAPSAHLTPFIREDTRAHRATALAQIGMPVEAGLELRAGLALAKTAAERSQWMSLVLALNAPLTTDADVTAALPRGRSFIEPDYPTPVLEPKSGFTIDKALVYAIVRQESRFNPMAVSPAGAVGLMQVMPEAAARAAGDDKLKADMSPMFDPAFNLRVGQDYVTWLMERGVGYDILRTVAAYNGGPGTLLKTAKMVGEDSDSLMLIESLPSQETRNYVEKVMAGYWTYRKKFGLDTKTLDALAQGAASIDARLDR
;
A
#
# COMPACT_ATOMS: atom_id res chain seq x y z
N MET A 1 -31.09 58.16 31.72
CA MET A 1 -30.88 57.10 30.71
C MET A 1 -31.34 55.75 31.27
N ARG A 2 -32.61 55.37 31.04
CA ARG A 2 -33.15 54.01 31.27
C ARG A 2 -34.56 53.96 30.64
N VAL A 3 -34.70 53.25 29.53
CA VAL A 3 -35.98 52.91 28.89
C VAL A 3 -35.86 51.43 28.52
N ARG A 4 -36.43 50.55 29.34
CA ARG A 4 -37.73 49.86 29.20
C ARG A 4 -37.84 48.94 27.97
N LYS A 5 -38.07 47.66 28.29
CA LYS A 5 -38.48 46.54 27.46
C LYS A 5 -39.67 46.88 26.56
N GLY A 6 -39.64 46.38 25.32
CA GLY A 6 -40.78 46.29 24.42
C GLY A 6 -40.84 44.89 23.80
N MET A 7 -41.90 44.16 24.16
CA MET A 7 -42.27 42.86 23.61
C MET A 7 -43.17 43.08 22.38
N ARG A 8 -42.88 42.43 21.25
CA ARG A 8 -43.75 42.26 20.07
C ARG A 8 -43.50 40.83 19.57
N ILE A 9 -44.33 39.85 19.90
CA ILE A 9 -45.54 39.41 19.16
C ILE A 9 -45.34 39.46 17.65
N ALA A 10 -45.11 38.28 17.05
CA ALA A 10 -45.32 37.97 15.63
C ALA A 10 -46.01 36.59 15.61
N VAL A 11 -47.34 36.54 15.59
CA VAL A 11 -48.22 36.39 14.41
C VAL A 11 -47.74 35.31 13.43
N LEU A 12 -48.50 34.21 13.46
CA LEU A 12 -48.48 33.09 12.54
C LEU A 12 -49.16 33.49 11.22
N THR A 13 -48.51 33.33 10.06
CA THR A 13 -49.21 33.07 8.79
C THR A 13 -48.28 32.34 7.81
N MET A 14 -48.67 31.12 7.43
CA MET A 14 -48.12 30.33 6.32
C MET A 14 -48.29 31.07 4.98
N ILE A 15 -47.33 30.92 4.05
CA ILE A 15 -47.53 30.51 2.65
C ILE A 15 -46.17 30.18 2.01
N CYS A 16 -46.13 29.05 1.30
CA CYS A 16 -45.06 28.43 0.53
C CYS A 16 -44.30 29.37 -0.44
N ALA A 17 -43.00 29.13 -0.63
CA ALA A 17 -42.47 28.49 -1.85
C ALA A 17 -40.93 28.44 -1.85
N ALA A 18 -40.44 27.26 -2.22
CA ALA A 18 -39.07 26.83 -2.44
C ALA A 18 -38.11 27.84 -3.11
N ILE A 19 -36.89 27.93 -2.57
CA ILE A 19 -35.68 27.65 -3.34
C ILE A 19 -34.76 26.81 -2.44
N ALA A 20 -34.84 25.49 -2.60
CA ALA A 20 -33.87 24.56 -2.03
C ALA A 20 -32.55 24.73 -2.79
N GLY A 21 -31.53 25.28 -2.12
CA GLY A 21 -30.15 25.13 -2.56
C GLY A 21 -29.74 23.68 -2.37
N THR A 22 -29.50 22.98 -3.47
CA THR A 22 -29.11 21.57 -3.52
C THR A 22 -27.77 21.35 -2.84
N THR A 23 -27.78 20.90 -1.59
CA THR A 23 -26.61 20.27 -0.95
C THR A 23 -26.32 18.95 -1.67
N ASN A 24 -25.15 18.83 -2.31
CA ASN A 24 -24.70 17.58 -2.93
C ASN A 24 -24.49 16.51 -1.85
N ALA A 25 -25.56 15.79 -1.51
CA ALA A 25 -25.51 14.59 -0.69
C ALA A 25 -24.79 13.47 -1.47
N ALA A 26 -24.04 12.61 -0.75
CA ALA A 26 -23.55 11.37 -1.33
C ALA A 26 -24.71 10.60 -1.98
N PRO A 27 -24.50 9.91 -3.11
CA PRO A 27 -25.56 9.16 -3.76
C PRO A 27 -26.20 8.17 -2.77
N GLN A 28 -27.53 8.16 -2.70
CA GLN A 28 -28.31 7.28 -1.83
C GLN A 28 -29.12 6.32 -2.69
N ALA A 29 -29.09 5.04 -2.33
CA ALA A 29 -29.87 3.99 -2.98
C ALA A 29 -31.02 3.51 -2.08
N LEU A 30 -30.79 3.40 -0.77
CA LEU A 30 -31.78 2.96 0.19
C LEU A 30 -32.49 4.15 0.83
N SER A 31 -33.75 3.94 1.23
CA SER A 31 -34.40 4.87 2.15
C SER A 31 -33.63 4.92 3.48
N PRO A 32 -33.63 6.04 4.23
CA PRO A 32 -32.97 6.12 5.54
C PRO A 32 -33.42 5.01 6.50
N TRP A 33 -34.66 4.58 6.36
CA TRP A 33 -35.26 3.54 7.17
C TRP A 33 -34.74 2.14 6.78
N ASP A 34 -34.72 1.81 5.48
CA ASP A 34 -34.15 0.53 5.00
C ASP A 34 -32.64 0.45 5.26
N ALA A 35 -31.91 1.56 5.09
CA ALA A 35 -30.48 1.63 5.37
C ALA A 35 -30.16 1.31 6.84
N LYS A 36 -30.92 1.88 7.77
CA LYS A 36 -30.75 1.62 9.21
C LYS A 36 -31.04 0.15 9.56
N ARG A 37 -32.10 -0.42 8.98
CA ARG A 37 -32.47 -1.82 9.19
C ARG A 37 -31.44 -2.78 8.61
N TYR A 38 -30.92 -2.51 7.42
CA TYR A 38 -29.84 -3.31 6.84
C TYR A 38 -28.56 -3.24 7.68
N ALA A 39 -28.13 -2.04 8.09
CA ALA A 39 -26.96 -1.90 8.97
C ALA A 39 -27.12 -2.75 10.25
N ALA A 40 -28.28 -2.66 10.91
CA ALA A 40 -28.58 -3.46 12.10
C ALA A 40 -28.61 -4.97 11.80
N ALA A 41 -29.15 -5.39 10.66
CA ALA A 41 -29.23 -6.79 10.27
C ALA A 41 -27.86 -7.40 10.00
N PHE A 42 -26.97 -6.68 9.30
CA PHE A 42 -25.61 -7.13 9.07
C PHE A 42 -24.80 -7.21 10.36
N ASP A 43 -24.93 -6.21 11.25
CA ASP A 43 -24.30 -6.22 12.57
C ASP A 43 -24.79 -7.42 13.40
N ALA A 44 -26.07 -7.77 13.30
CA ALA A 44 -26.64 -8.95 13.98
C ALA A 44 -26.07 -10.26 13.42
N VAL A 45 -25.97 -10.40 12.09
CA VAL A 45 -25.33 -11.56 11.44
C VAL A 45 -23.87 -11.70 11.86
N ASP A 46 -23.12 -10.59 11.95
CA ASP A 46 -21.71 -10.60 12.37
C ASP A 46 -21.51 -11.00 13.83
N ARG A 47 -22.53 -10.78 14.69
CA ARG A 47 -22.56 -11.30 16.07
C ARG A 47 -23.09 -12.73 16.17
N GLY A 48 -23.53 -13.34 15.06
CA GLY A 48 -24.18 -14.65 15.04
C GLY A 48 -25.63 -14.66 15.55
N ASP A 49 -26.27 -13.49 15.68
CA ASP A 49 -27.67 -13.35 16.10
C ASP A 49 -28.61 -13.34 14.88
N PHE A 50 -28.90 -14.54 14.37
CA PHE A 50 -29.72 -14.69 13.16
C PHE A 50 -31.19 -14.37 13.36
N ILE A 51 -31.69 -14.46 14.60
CA ILE A 51 -33.09 -14.13 14.92
C ILE A 51 -33.26 -12.61 14.87
N ASP A 52 -32.35 -11.84 15.46
CA ASP A 52 -32.36 -10.39 15.33
C ASP A 52 -32.20 -9.95 13.87
N ALA A 53 -31.28 -10.57 13.12
CA ALA A 53 -31.13 -10.30 11.69
C ALA A 53 -32.42 -10.54 10.89
N GLU A 54 -33.15 -11.64 11.17
CA GLU A 54 -34.45 -11.92 10.53
C GLU A 54 -35.52 -10.89 10.92
N MET A 55 -35.60 -10.52 12.21
CA MET A 55 -36.51 -9.47 12.67
C MET A 55 -36.23 -8.13 11.99
N GLN A 56 -34.96 -7.70 11.92
CA GLN A 56 -34.57 -6.46 11.25
C GLN A 56 -34.91 -6.47 9.76
N THR A 57 -34.85 -7.62 9.10
CA THR A 57 -35.12 -7.75 7.67
C THR A 57 -36.58 -7.97 7.32
N SER A 58 -37.43 -8.35 8.27
CA SER A 58 -38.86 -8.65 8.01
C SER A 58 -39.61 -7.47 7.40
N GLU A 59 -39.30 -6.23 7.82
CA GLU A 59 -40.00 -5.04 7.39
C GLU A 59 -39.30 -4.28 6.23
N ILE A 60 -38.10 -4.70 5.82
CA ILE A 60 -37.32 -4.03 4.75
C ILE A 60 -38.08 -4.06 3.41
N LYS A 61 -38.19 -2.91 2.75
CA LYS A 61 -38.90 -2.78 1.47
C LYS A 61 -37.98 -3.03 0.28
N ASP A 62 -36.83 -2.36 0.27
CA ASP A 62 -35.83 -2.55 -0.77
C ASP A 62 -35.02 -3.83 -0.48
N ARG A 63 -35.23 -4.89 -1.24
CA ARG A 63 -34.56 -6.19 -1.01
C ARG A 63 -33.20 -6.33 -1.70
N SER A 64 -32.64 -5.24 -2.23
CA SER A 64 -31.40 -5.28 -3.04
C SER A 64 -30.19 -5.86 -2.31
N LEU A 65 -30.10 -5.71 -0.98
CA LEU A 65 -29.00 -6.27 -0.18
C LEU A 65 -29.32 -7.62 0.47
N ALA A 66 -30.51 -8.19 0.23
CA ALA A 66 -30.92 -9.46 0.83
C ALA A 66 -29.95 -10.62 0.48
N GLY A 67 -29.46 -10.67 -0.76
CA GLY A 67 -28.51 -11.69 -1.20
C GLY A 67 -27.13 -11.56 -0.53
N HIS A 68 -26.64 -10.34 -0.30
CA HIS A 68 -25.39 -10.06 0.42
C HIS A 68 -25.48 -10.44 1.89
N LEU A 69 -26.60 -10.11 2.53
CA LEU A 69 -26.85 -10.48 3.92
C LEU A 69 -26.97 -12.00 4.07
N ALA A 70 -27.72 -12.66 3.18
CA ALA A 70 -27.85 -14.11 3.15
C ALA A 70 -26.50 -14.80 2.88
N PHE A 71 -25.67 -14.23 2.00
CA PHE A 71 -24.31 -14.72 1.78
C PHE A 71 -23.49 -14.68 3.08
N ARG A 72 -23.56 -13.56 3.82
CA ARG A 72 -22.83 -13.38 5.07
C ARG A 72 -23.28 -14.39 6.13
N GLN A 73 -24.59 -14.63 6.23
CA GLN A 73 -25.16 -15.65 7.12
C GLN A 73 -24.75 -17.07 6.73
N LEU A 74 -24.84 -17.45 5.44
CA LEU A 74 -24.46 -18.78 4.96
C LEU A 74 -22.96 -19.10 5.16
N MET A 75 -22.14 -18.05 5.20
CA MET A 75 -20.68 -18.14 5.34
C MET A 75 -20.19 -17.88 6.78
N HIS A 76 -21.10 -17.63 7.73
CA HIS A 76 -20.77 -17.40 9.13
C HIS A 76 -20.26 -18.68 9.81
N SER A 77 -19.24 -18.56 10.67
CA SER A 77 -18.57 -19.71 11.30
C SER A 77 -19.23 -20.21 12.58
N GLY A 78 -20.12 -19.42 13.19
CA GLY A 78 -20.84 -19.76 14.41
C GLY A 78 -22.33 -20.02 14.16
N GLY A 79 -22.79 -21.24 14.48
CA GLY A 79 -24.20 -21.52 14.80
C GLY A 79 -25.04 -22.31 13.79
N HIS A 80 -24.75 -22.27 12.48
CA HIS A 80 -25.53 -23.00 11.48
C HIS A 80 -24.69 -23.44 10.27
N VAL A 81 -24.76 -24.72 9.90
CA VAL A 81 -24.05 -25.26 8.72
C VAL A 81 -25.04 -25.35 7.55
N ALA A 82 -24.91 -24.46 6.58
CA ALA A 82 -25.80 -24.41 5.41
C ALA A 82 -25.88 -25.75 4.66
N SER A 83 -27.09 -26.23 4.36
CA SER A 83 -27.27 -27.46 3.59
C SER A 83 -26.96 -27.26 2.10
N TYR A 84 -26.85 -28.35 1.34
CA TYR A 84 -26.74 -28.26 -0.13
C TYR A 84 -27.90 -27.47 -0.74
N ASP A 85 -29.13 -27.71 -0.26
CA ASP A 85 -30.33 -27.09 -0.78
C ASP A 85 -30.36 -25.59 -0.46
N ASP A 86 -29.85 -25.16 0.69
CA ASP A 86 -29.77 -23.73 1.05
C ASP A 86 -28.79 -22.98 0.13
N LEU A 87 -27.63 -23.60 -0.14
CA LEU A 87 -26.61 -23.04 -1.04
C LEU A 87 -27.10 -23.04 -2.50
N ALA A 88 -27.80 -24.10 -2.92
CA ALA A 88 -28.39 -24.20 -4.26
C ALA A 88 -29.50 -23.16 -4.47
N LYS A 89 -30.40 -22.99 -3.49
CA LYS A 89 -31.45 -21.95 -3.51
C LYS A 89 -30.85 -20.54 -3.57
N TRP A 90 -29.79 -20.28 -2.81
CA TRP A 90 -29.11 -18.99 -2.87
C TRP A 90 -28.52 -18.74 -4.26
N LEU A 91 -27.89 -19.75 -4.88
CA LEU A 91 -27.33 -19.64 -6.24
C LEU A 91 -28.40 -19.41 -7.31
N GLU A 92 -29.58 -20.03 -7.18
CA GLU A 92 -30.69 -19.80 -8.11
C GLU A 92 -31.06 -18.31 -8.21
N GLN A 93 -31.04 -17.62 -7.06
CA GLN A 93 -31.46 -16.21 -6.93
C GLN A 93 -30.30 -15.21 -7.09
N TYR A 94 -29.10 -15.55 -6.61
CA TYR A 94 -28.00 -14.59 -6.41
C TYR A 94 -26.69 -15.01 -7.10
N SER A 95 -26.76 -15.85 -8.14
CA SER A 95 -25.60 -16.26 -8.95
C SER A 95 -24.82 -15.10 -9.58
N ASP A 96 -25.37 -13.89 -9.62
CA ASP A 96 -24.73 -12.68 -10.15
C ASP A 96 -23.94 -11.89 -9.10
N LEU A 97 -24.08 -12.21 -7.81
CA LEU A 97 -23.41 -11.49 -6.74
C LEU A 97 -21.92 -11.85 -6.63
N PRO A 98 -21.06 -10.89 -6.25
CA PRO A 98 -19.68 -11.20 -5.88
C PRO A 98 -19.64 -12.23 -4.73
N GLY A 99 -18.79 -13.25 -4.83
CA GLY A 99 -18.71 -14.33 -3.85
C GLY A 99 -19.56 -15.57 -4.19
N ALA A 100 -20.40 -15.51 -5.23
CA ALA A 100 -21.23 -16.64 -5.65
C ALA A 100 -20.42 -17.91 -6.00
N GLU A 101 -19.16 -17.76 -6.43
CA GLU A 101 -18.24 -18.88 -6.67
C GLU A 101 -17.85 -19.63 -5.40
N ARG A 102 -17.79 -18.95 -4.25
CA ARG A 102 -17.56 -19.59 -2.94
C ARG A 102 -18.76 -20.43 -2.54
N ILE A 103 -19.97 -19.92 -2.74
CA ILE A 103 -21.22 -20.67 -2.50
C ILE A 103 -21.31 -21.86 -3.44
N TYR A 104 -21.03 -21.68 -4.74
CA TYR A 104 -21.00 -22.77 -5.73
C TYR A 104 -20.00 -23.86 -5.35
N THR A 105 -18.78 -23.48 -4.95
CA THR A 105 -17.74 -24.43 -4.53
C THR A 105 -18.16 -25.19 -3.26
N LEU A 106 -18.77 -24.49 -2.29
CA LEU A 106 -19.24 -25.10 -1.06
C LEU A 106 -20.42 -26.05 -1.31
N ALA A 107 -21.36 -25.67 -2.18
CA ALA A 107 -22.48 -26.50 -2.59
C ALA A 107 -22.00 -27.76 -3.31
N ALA A 108 -21.07 -27.63 -4.27
CA ALA A 108 -20.50 -28.76 -4.99
C ALA A 108 -19.86 -29.80 -4.05
N LYS A 109 -19.19 -29.34 -2.98
CA LYS A 109 -18.61 -30.22 -1.94
C LYS A 109 -19.64 -30.94 -1.07
N ARG A 110 -20.84 -30.38 -0.94
CA ARG A 110 -21.93 -30.91 -0.10
C ARG A 110 -23.00 -31.64 -0.91
N LYS A 111 -22.75 -31.91 -2.19
CA LYS A 111 -23.73 -32.48 -3.12
C LYS A 111 -24.19 -33.88 -2.70
N PRO A 112 -25.49 -34.10 -2.41
CA PRO A 112 -26.01 -35.43 -2.15
C PRO A 112 -26.05 -36.28 -3.44
N VAL A 113 -26.19 -37.60 -3.28
CA VAL A 113 -26.21 -38.57 -4.40
C VAL A 113 -27.31 -38.22 -5.41
N VAL A 114 -28.46 -37.75 -4.93
CA VAL A 114 -29.56 -37.21 -5.75
C VAL A 114 -29.69 -35.72 -5.42
N ALA A 115 -29.27 -34.86 -6.34
CA ALA A 115 -29.26 -33.41 -6.13
C ALA A 115 -29.70 -32.64 -7.38
N ARG A 116 -30.36 -31.50 -7.18
CA ARG A 116 -30.70 -30.55 -8.25
C ARG A 116 -29.44 -29.98 -8.90
N PRO A 117 -29.46 -29.60 -10.19
CA PRO A 117 -28.30 -28.96 -10.82
C PRO A 117 -28.02 -27.58 -10.22
N LEU A 118 -26.75 -27.26 -9.98
CA LEU A 118 -26.33 -25.94 -9.51
C LEU A 118 -26.35 -24.93 -10.66
N LYS A 119 -26.87 -23.73 -10.40
CA LYS A 119 -26.75 -22.59 -11.32
C LYS A 119 -25.32 -22.06 -11.30
N THR A 120 -24.69 -21.97 -12.47
CA THR A 120 -23.33 -21.45 -12.61
C THR A 120 -23.29 -19.95 -12.28
N PRO A 121 -22.34 -19.48 -11.45
CA PRO A 121 -22.19 -18.05 -11.18
C PRO A 121 -21.92 -17.27 -12.48
N LEU A 122 -22.55 -16.11 -12.62
CA LEU A 122 -22.42 -15.26 -13.83
C LEU A 122 -20.98 -14.77 -14.01
N LEU A 123 -20.25 -14.60 -12.91
CA LEU A 123 -18.85 -14.18 -12.89
C LEU A 123 -17.87 -15.37 -13.01
N ALA A 124 -18.34 -16.62 -13.09
CA ALA A 124 -17.49 -17.80 -13.27
C ALA A 124 -17.03 -17.90 -14.74
N GLY A 125 -15.83 -17.41 -15.02
CA GLY A 125 -15.26 -17.38 -16.37
C GLY A 125 -14.26 -16.24 -16.60
N ALA A 126 -14.26 -15.21 -15.75
CA ALA A 126 -13.10 -14.34 -15.59
C ALA A 126 -12.04 -15.16 -14.85
N ASP A 127 -10.99 -15.59 -15.53
CA ASP A 127 -9.98 -16.51 -15.01
C ASP A 127 -9.13 -15.84 -13.92
N TRP A 128 -9.11 -16.42 -12.72
CA TRP A 128 -8.28 -15.92 -11.62
C TRP A 128 -7.47 -17.02 -10.92
N ARG A 129 -7.50 -18.29 -11.38
CA ARG A 129 -6.81 -19.42 -10.69
C ARG A 129 -6.38 -20.64 -11.54
N ARG A 130 -6.35 -20.60 -12.88
CA ARG A 130 -5.94 -21.79 -13.66
C ARG A 130 -4.75 -21.54 -14.61
N VAL A 131 -3.52 -21.68 -14.10
CA VAL A 131 -2.55 -22.75 -14.48
C VAL A 131 -1.48 -22.85 -13.37
N GLU A 132 -1.79 -23.55 -12.28
CA GLU A 132 -0.79 -23.98 -11.29
C GLU A 132 -0.68 -25.52 -11.18
N VAL A 133 -1.40 -26.29 -12.02
CA VAL A 133 -1.42 -27.77 -11.92
C VAL A 133 -1.31 -28.49 -13.29
N THR A 134 -0.92 -27.78 -14.35
CA THR A 134 -0.54 -28.41 -15.64
C THR A 134 0.65 -27.68 -16.29
N ALA A 135 1.68 -27.38 -15.49
CA ALA A 135 2.94 -26.82 -15.98
C ALA A 135 4.17 -27.54 -15.38
N GLN A 136 4.09 -28.87 -15.28
CA GLN A 136 5.26 -29.75 -15.25
C GLN A 136 5.74 -30.14 -16.67
N GLY A 137 5.31 -29.39 -17.68
CA GLY A 137 5.69 -29.61 -19.07
C GLY A 137 5.27 -28.44 -19.94
N ILE A 138 5.95 -27.30 -19.79
CA ILE A 138 6.35 -26.32 -20.83
C ILE A 138 7.41 -25.45 -20.13
N SER A 139 8.62 -25.98 -20.03
CA SER A 139 9.80 -25.20 -19.70
C SER A 139 10.19 -24.41 -20.95
N GLY A 140 9.65 -23.22 -21.07
CA GLY A 140 10.21 -22.16 -21.92
C GLY A 140 10.95 -21.11 -21.09
N LYS A 141 11.54 -21.47 -19.93
CA LYS A 141 12.47 -20.55 -19.24
C LYS A 141 13.62 -20.29 -20.19
N ALA A 142 13.78 -19.04 -20.65
CA ALA A 142 15.08 -18.60 -21.13
C ALA A 142 16.10 -18.95 -20.03
N PRO A 143 17.29 -19.48 -20.38
CA PRO A 143 18.22 -20.03 -19.39
C PRO A 143 18.52 -18.96 -18.33
N ALA A 144 18.58 -19.36 -17.06
CA ALA A 144 18.86 -18.47 -15.91
C ALA A 144 20.07 -17.53 -16.13
N ASP A 145 20.99 -17.95 -17.01
CA ASP A 145 22.09 -17.14 -17.50
C ASP A 145 21.70 -15.83 -18.19
N ARG A 146 20.59 -15.75 -18.94
CA ARG A 146 20.20 -14.51 -19.63
C ARG A 146 19.64 -13.48 -18.67
N THR A 147 18.82 -13.91 -17.70
CA THR A 147 18.37 -13.07 -16.58
C THR A 147 19.54 -12.53 -15.78
N ARG A 148 20.49 -13.41 -15.45
CA ARG A 148 21.73 -13.02 -14.76
C ARG A 148 22.53 -12.00 -15.58
N LYS A 149 22.73 -12.23 -16.88
CA LYS A 149 23.44 -11.31 -17.77
C LYS A 149 22.78 -9.93 -17.87
N ALA A 150 21.44 -9.85 -17.90
CA ALA A 150 20.73 -8.57 -17.91
C ALA A 150 21.01 -7.76 -16.64
N ARG A 151 20.99 -8.41 -15.46
CA ARG A 151 21.33 -7.79 -14.17
C ARG A 151 22.81 -7.39 -14.11
N GLU A 152 23.71 -8.28 -14.51
CA GLU A 152 25.16 -8.01 -14.56
C GLU A 152 25.48 -6.80 -15.45
N ALA A 153 24.83 -6.69 -16.62
CA ALA A 153 24.96 -5.53 -17.51
C ALA A 153 24.52 -4.23 -16.81
N PHE A 154 23.36 -4.22 -16.15
CA PHE A 154 22.86 -3.04 -15.47
C PHE A 154 23.80 -2.57 -14.34
N TYR A 155 24.21 -3.49 -13.46
CA TYR A 155 25.05 -3.18 -12.31
C TYR A 155 26.52 -2.90 -12.65
N SER A 156 26.99 -3.33 -13.83
CA SER A 156 28.32 -2.96 -14.34
C SER A 156 28.34 -1.60 -15.06
N GLY A 157 27.17 -1.04 -15.38
CA GLY A 157 27.03 0.24 -16.08
C GLY A 157 26.79 0.11 -17.59
N ASP A 158 26.71 -1.11 -18.13
CA ASP A 158 26.33 -1.34 -19.52
C ASP A 158 24.81 -1.31 -19.69
N ILE A 159 24.26 -0.09 -19.64
CA ILE A 159 22.82 0.14 -19.60
C ILE A 159 22.13 -0.22 -20.91
N GLN A 160 22.83 -0.08 -22.04
CA GLN A 160 22.27 -0.46 -23.34
C GLN A 160 22.07 -1.97 -23.41
N THR A 161 23.09 -2.77 -23.06
CA THR A 161 22.96 -4.23 -23.02
C THR A 161 21.90 -4.67 -22.02
N ALA A 162 21.79 -4.00 -20.87
CA ALA A 162 20.73 -4.28 -19.90
C ALA A 162 19.33 -4.03 -20.49
N MET A 163 19.16 -2.92 -21.21
CA MET A 163 17.91 -2.53 -21.87
C MET A 163 17.51 -3.51 -22.98
N ASP A 164 18.47 -4.08 -23.69
CA ASP A 164 18.20 -5.05 -24.76
C ASP A 164 17.84 -6.44 -24.20
N LEU A 165 18.51 -6.86 -23.12
CA LEU A 165 18.32 -8.19 -22.55
C LEU A 165 17.13 -8.29 -21.59
N ALA A 166 16.93 -7.31 -20.71
CA ALA A 166 15.97 -7.40 -19.60
C ALA A 166 14.51 -7.59 -20.07
N PRO A 167 14.00 -6.83 -21.09
CA PRO A 167 12.66 -7.05 -21.62
C PRO A 167 12.47 -8.45 -22.20
N ALA A 168 13.50 -8.97 -22.90
CA ALA A 168 13.44 -10.26 -23.59
C ALA A 168 13.30 -11.46 -22.64
N VAL A 169 13.64 -11.28 -21.36
CA VAL A 169 13.56 -12.33 -20.32
C VAL A 169 12.54 -12.00 -19.22
N GLY A 170 11.75 -10.93 -19.38
CA GLY A 170 10.71 -10.55 -18.43
C GLY A 170 11.23 -9.89 -17.15
N GLU A 171 12.48 -9.41 -17.10
CA GLU A 171 13.06 -8.69 -15.95
C GLU A 171 12.61 -7.22 -15.94
N ARG A 172 11.32 -7.00 -15.68
CA ARG A 172 10.65 -5.70 -15.84
C ARG A 172 11.26 -4.60 -14.97
N TRP A 173 11.68 -4.92 -13.74
CA TRP A 173 12.32 -3.94 -12.84
C TRP A 173 13.63 -3.40 -13.42
N ILE A 174 14.52 -4.29 -13.88
CA ILE A 174 15.80 -3.92 -14.49
C ILE A 174 15.57 -3.18 -15.82
N ALA A 175 14.61 -3.62 -16.63
CA ALA A 175 14.24 -2.93 -17.85
C ALA A 175 13.75 -1.49 -17.58
N GLY A 176 12.94 -1.30 -16.54
CA GLY A 176 12.47 0.02 -16.10
C GLY A 176 13.61 0.94 -15.66
N LEU A 177 14.51 0.44 -14.79
CA LEU A 177 15.66 1.20 -14.32
C LEU A 177 16.65 1.53 -15.45
N ALA A 178 16.91 0.58 -16.36
CA ALA A 178 17.75 0.80 -17.52
C ALA A 178 17.15 1.87 -18.45
N ALA A 179 15.86 1.77 -18.77
CA ALA A 179 15.15 2.77 -19.56
C ALA A 179 15.17 4.16 -18.90
N TYR A 180 15.00 4.22 -17.57
CA TYR A 180 15.06 5.47 -16.82
C TYR A 180 16.45 6.12 -16.91
N ARG A 181 17.52 5.32 -16.75
CA ARG A 181 18.90 5.79 -16.88
C ARG A 181 19.25 6.25 -18.31
N LEU A 182 18.64 5.63 -19.32
CA LEU A 182 18.73 6.08 -20.72
C LEU A 182 17.82 7.28 -21.03
N LYS A 183 17.14 7.85 -20.02
CA LYS A 183 16.17 8.94 -20.15
C LYS A 183 14.98 8.61 -21.06
N ASN A 184 14.72 7.33 -21.28
CA ASN A 184 13.54 6.85 -21.99
C ASN A 184 12.38 6.67 -21.01
N TYR A 185 11.90 7.80 -20.48
CA TYR A 185 10.95 7.82 -19.37
C TYR A 185 9.59 7.20 -19.71
N ALA A 186 9.14 7.29 -20.97
CA ALA A 186 7.90 6.64 -21.40
C ALA A 186 8.00 5.11 -21.33
N VAL A 187 9.14 4.54 -21.76
CA VAL A 187 9.41 3.10 -21.67
C VAL A 187 9.64 2.67 -20.23
N ALA A 188 10.37 3.47 -19.45
CA ALA A 188 10.57 3.23 -18.03
C ALA A 188 9.22 3.13 -17.29
N HIS A 189 8.33 4.12 -17.49
CA HIS A 189 6.98 4.10 -16.96
C HIS A 189 6.24 2.82 -17.35
N SER A 190 6.32 2.38 -18.62
CA SER A 190 5.63 1.16 -19.08
C SER A 190 6.03 -0.05 -18.24
N PHE A 191 7.33 -0.30 -18.06
CA PHE A 191 7.82 -1.43 -17.26
C PHE A 191 7.49 -1.29 -15.78
N PHE A 192 7.75 -0.14 -15.17
CA PHE A 192 7.45 0.10 -13.77
C PHE A 192 5.96 -0.03 -13.46
N SER A 193 5.10 0.39 -14.40
CA SER A 193 3.66 0.28 -14.26
C SER A 193 3.12 -1.15 -14.36
N GLN A 194 3.87 -2.05 -15.00
CA GLN A 194 3.59 -3.49 -15.00
C GLN A 194 3.99 -4.08 -13.65
N VAL A 195 5.19 -3.76 -13.14
CA VAL A 195 5.63 -4.17 -11.79
C VAL A 195 4.65 -3.71 -10.71
N ALA A 196 4.17 -2.46 -10.80
CA ALA A 196 3.20 -1.91 -9.85
C ALA A 196 1.85 -2.66 -9.81
N ARG A 197 1.44 -3.24 -10.94
CA ARG A 197 0.14 -3.88 -11.13
C ARG A 197 0.19 -5.40 -11.05
N ASP A 198 1.38 -5.98 -10.99
CA ASP A 198 1.56 -7.40 -10.84
C ASP A 198 1.18 -7.81 -9.42
N GLU A 199 0.15 -8.65 -9.27
CA GLU A 199 -0.35 -9.08 -7.97
C GLU A 199 0.52 -10.20 -7.37
N ASP A 200 1.34 -10.88 -8.18
CA ASP A 200 2.26 -11.92 -7.73
C ASP A 200 3.55 -11.34 -7.12
N GLU A 201 3.83 -10.06 -7.37
CA GLU A 201 4.98 -9.36 -6.81
C GLU A 201 4.75 -8.92 -5.36
N ASP A 202 5.84 -8.86 -4.58
CA ASP A 202 5.73 -8.47 -3.18
C ASP A 202 5.39 -6.97 -3.01
N PRO A 203 4.74 -6.57 -1.89
CA PRO A 203 4.31 -5.19 -1.69
C PRO A 203 5.44 -4.14 -1.77
N TRP A 204 6.68 -4.49 -1.42
CA TRP A 204 7.81 -3.55 -1.50
C TRP A 204 8.14 -3.26 -2.96
N LEU A 205 8.26 -4.30 -3.78
CA LEU A 205 8.57 -4.15 -5.20
C LEU A 205 7.41 -3.48 -5.96
N ARG A 206 6.16 -3.81 -5.63
CA ARG A 206 4.98 -3.13 -6.21
C ARG A 206 4.93 -1.65 -5.87
N SER A 207 5.21 -1.30 -4.61
CA SER A 207 5.28 0.10 -4.18
C SER A 207 6.43 0.84 -4.88
N GLY A 208 7.59 0.20 -5.03
CA GLY A 208 8.71 0.72 -5.80
C GLY A 208 8.32 0.94 -7.27
N GLY A 209 7.69 -0.05 -7.91
CA GLY A 209 7.20 0.05 -9.28
C GLY A 209 6.23 1.22 -9.46
N ALA A 210 5.29 1.39 -8.53
CA ALA A 210 4.36 2.52 -8.57
C ALA A 210 5.10 3.86 -8.41
N TYR A 211 6.00 3.98 -7.44
CA TYR A 211 6.75 5.20 -7.22
C TYR A 211 7.65 5.57 -8.41
N TRP A 212 8.40 4.62 -8.98
CA TRP A 212 9.24 4.85 -10.15
C TRP A 212 8.44 5.09 -11.44
N ALA A 213 7.25 4.52 -11.58
CA ALA A 213 6.32 4.87 -12.64
C ALA A 213 5.85 6.34 -12.52
N ALA A 214 5.56 6.81 -11.31
CA ALA A 214 5.23 8.22 -11.06
C ALA A 214 6.41 9.14 -11.41
N ARG A 215 7.62 8.82 -10.91
CA ARG A 215 8.84 9.57 -11.24
C ARG A 215 9.07 9.65 -12.75
N SER A 216 8.86 8.54 -13.46
CA SER A 216 9.01 8.51 -14.92
C SER A 216 8.00 9.43 -15.62
N LEU A 217 6.74 9.46 -15.18
CA LEU A 217 5.71 10.34 -15.74
C LEU A 217 6.00 11.82 -15.48
N GLU A 218 6.54 12.16 -14.30
CA GLU A 218 6.93 13.53 -13.96
C GLU A 218 8.00 14.07 -14.91
N GLN A 219 8.97 13.25 -15.32
CA GLN A 219 9.98 13.65 -16.32
C GLN A 219 9.38 13.93 -17.71
N THR A 220 8.19 13.40 -17.99
CA THR A 220 7.44 13.68 -19.23
C THR A 220 6.37 14.76 -19.07
N GLY A 221 6.22 15.35 -17.88
CA GLY A 221 5.22 16.37 -17.57
C GLY A 221 3.81 15.86 -17.29
N ASP A 222 3.58 14.55 -17.21
CA ASP A 222 2.27 13.94 -16.95
C ASP A 222 1.97 13.84 -15.44
N ILE A 223 1.79 15.01 -14.82
CA ILE A 223 1.63 15.14 -13.36
C ILE A 223 0.38 14.42 -12.85
N THR A 224 -0.72 14.45 -13.60
CA THR A 224 -1.98 13.82 -13.20
C THR A 224 -1.84 12.31 -13.08
N ARG A 225 -1.23 11.65 -14.08
CA ARG A 225 -0.99 10.20 -13.98
C ARG A 225 0.08 9.88 -12.96
N ALA A 226 1.10 10.72 -12.80
CA ALA A 226 2.09 10.56 -11.74
C ALA A 226 1.44 10.54 -10.35
N GLN A 227 0.52 11.46 -10.05
CA GLN A 227 -0.24 11.47 -8.80
C GLN A 227 -1.06 10.18 -8.59
N GLY A 228 -1.62 9.61 -9.67
CA GLY A 228 -2.30 8.31 -9.60
C GLY A 228 -1.36 7.19 -9.13
N PHE A 229 -0.14 7.16 -9.63
CA PHE A 229 0.87 6.18 -9.24
C PHE A 229 1.48 6.45 -7.85
N LEU A 230 1.64 7.71 -7.43
CA LEU A 230 2.01 8.04 -6.04
C LEU A 230 0.96 7.54 -5.06
N LYS A 231 -0.33 7.74 -5.36
CA LYS A 231 -1.42 7.19 -4.55
C LYS A 231 -1.41 5.66 -4.53
N LEU A 232 -1.02 5.00 -5.62
CA LEU A 232 -0.87 3.55 -5.68
C LEU A 232 0.28 3.06 -4.78
N ALA A 233 1.45 3.72 -4.83
CA ALA A 233 2.56 3.42 -3.91
C ALA A 233 2.17 3.63 -2.44
N ALA A 234 1.47 4.74 -2.14
CA ALA A 234 1.00 5.07 -0.79
C ALA A 234 0.02 4.06 -0.18
N ARG A 235 -0.55 3.13 -0.97
CA ARG A 235 -1.34 1.99 -0.45
C ARG A 235 -0.51 0.97 0.31
N HIS A 236 0.81 1.07 0.25
CA HIS A 236 1.75 0.23 0.99
C HIS A 236 2.51 1.07 2.04
N PRO A 237 1.83 1.66 3.03
CA PRO A 237 2.38 2.71 3.92
C PRO A 237 3.49 2.21 4.85
N THR A 238 3.73 0.90 4.93
CA THR A 238 4.81 0.29 5.72
C THR A 238 6.08 0.03 4.91
N THR A 239 6.06 0.25 3.59
CA THR A 239 7.19 0.06 2.69
C THR A 239 7.95 1.37 2.49
N PHE A 240 9.23 1.29 2.12
CA PHE A 240 10.08 2.47 1.90
C PHE A 240 9.48 3.47 0.90
N TYR A 241 9.17 3.01 -0.31
CA TYR A 241 8.57 3.86 -1.34
C TYR A 241 7.13 4.27 -1.02
N GLY A 242 6.39 3.46 -0.28
CA GLY A 242 5.04 3.79 0.15
C GLY A 242 5.03 4.94 1.17
N MET A 243 5.96 4.94 2.12
CA MET A 243 6.14 6.06 3.07
C MET A 243 6.52 7.36 2.36
N ILE A 244 7.43 7.30 1.39
CA ILE A 244 7.82 8.47 0.59
C ILE A 244 6.61 9.00 -0.19
N ALA A 245 5.88 8.13 -0.88
CA ALA A 245 4.73 8.51 -1.67
C ALA A 245 3.57 9.07 -0.81
N GLU A 246 3.27 8.43 0.33
CA GLU A 246 2.28 8.92 1.29
C GLU A 246 2.65 10.33 1.78
N ARG A 247 3.92 10.53 2.15
CA ARG A 247 4.39 11.82 2.64
C ARG A 247 4.32 12.89 1.54
N ARG A 248 4.71 12.56 0.32
CA ARG A 248 4.64 13.47 -0.83
C ARG A 248 3.21 13.92 -1.12
N VAL A 249 2.27 12.98 -1.20
CA VAL A 249 0.85 13.30 -1.39
C VAL A 249 0.32 14.21 -0.28
N ARG A 250 0.75 14.00 0.97
CA ARG A 250 0.35 14.86 2.09
C ARG A 250 0.96 16.27 2.00
N LEU A 251 2.24 16.40 1.70
CA LEU A 251 2.90 17.70 1.55
C LEU A 251 2.30 18.50 0.39
N GLU A 252 2.07 17.86 -0.75
CA GLU A 252 1.39 18.50 -1.89
C GLU A 252 -0.04 18.98 -1.55
N ALA A 253 -0.74 18.28 -0.65
CA ALA A 253 -2.04 18.71 -0.17
C ALA A 253 -1.94 19.91 0.77
N LEU A 254 -0.91 19.98 1.62
CA LEU A 254 -0.67 21.09 2.55
C LEU A 254 -0.25 22.38 1.81
N ASP A 255 0.62 22.27 0.80
CA ASP A 255 1.06 23.43 0.03
C ASP A 255 -0.10 24.10 -0.71
N ARG A 256 -1.02 23.30 -1.27
CA ARG A 256 -2.25 23.81 -1.90
C ARG A 256 -3.17 24.56 -0.94
N VAL A 257 -3.15 24.19 0.35
CA VAL A 257 -3.92 24.90 1.39
C VAL A 257 -3.23 26.20 1.80
N SER A 258 -1.88 26.22 1.79
CA SER A 258 -1.06 27.37 2.16
C SER A 258 -1.06 28.49 1.10
N GLU A 259 -1.09 28.15 -0.19
CA GLU A 259 -1.04 29.11 -1.30
C GLU A 259 -2.40 29.80 -1.62
N ALA A 260 -3.49 29.40 -0.95
CA ALA A 260 -4.78 30.03 -1.15
C ALA A 260 -4.81 31.43 -0.49
N PRO A 261 -5.14 32.52 -1.22
CA PRO A 261 -5.27 33.84 -0.60
C PRO A 261 -6.35 33.80 0.49
N VAL A 262 -6.11 34.47 1.62
CA VAL A 262 -7.09 34.65 2.72
C VAL A 262 -8.26 35.47 2.19
N ARG A 263 -9.20 34.78 1.54
CA ARG A 263 -10.55 35.27 1.26
C ARG A 263 -11.44 34.70 2.35
N GLU A 264 -12.35 35.55 2.84
CA GLU A 264 -13.52 35.15 3.63
C GLU A 264 -14.00 33.78 3.17
N ILE A 265 -14.24 32.88 4.13
CA ILE A 265 -14.58 31.49 3.89
C ILE A 265 -15.83 31.43 3.01
N VAL A 266 -15.59 31.34 1.71
CA VAL A 266 -16.53 30.85 0.72
C VAL A 266 -16.13 29.40 0.52
N PRO A 267 -16.99 28.42 0.86
CA PRO A 267 -16.64 27.02 0.72
C PRO A 267 -16.38 26.71 -0.75
N ALA A 268 -15.13 26.41 -1.08
CA ALA A 268 -14.76 25.97 -2.42
C ALA A 268 -15.35 24.56 -2.64
N THR A 269 -16.38 24.53 -3.47
CA THR A 269 -16.91 23.32 -4.09
C THR A 269 -15.77 22.57 -4.77
N PHE A 270 -15.42 21.39 -4.24
CA PHE A 270 -14.81 20.35 -5.05
C PHE A 270 -15.69 20.20 -6.30
N ALA A 271 -15.07 20.17 -7.48
CA ALA A 271 -15.79 19.86 -8.71
C ALA A 271 -16.45 18.49 -8.52
N SER A 272 -17.73 18.53 -8.17
CA SER A 272 -18.61 17.38 -8.16
C SER A 272 -18.68 16.89 -9.59
N ALA A 273 -18.23 15.67 -9.88
CA ALA A 273 -18.87 14.92 -10.95
C ALA A 273 -20.39 15.00 -10.65
N PRO A 274 -21.25 15.44 -11.58
CA PRO A 274 -22.63 15.72 -11.23
C PRO A 274 -23.32 14.43 -10.77
N SER A 275 -23.62 14.34 -9.47
CA SER A 275 -24.41 13.27 -8.84
C SER A 275 -25.80 13.13 -9.48
N ALA A 276 -26.27 14.18 -10.19
CA ALA A 276 -27.49 14.18 -10.97
C ALA A 276 -27.52 13.13 -12.09
N HIS A 277 -26.38 12.83 -12.74
CA HIS A 277 -26.32 11.83 -13.82
C HIS A 277 -26.16 10.39 -13.32
N LEU A 278 -25.79 10.21 -12.05
CA LEU A 278 -25.67 8.88 -11.43
C LEU A 278 -27.01 8.38 -10.89
N THR A 279 -27.95 9.25 -10.57
CA THR A 279 -29.25 8.85 -9.98
C THR A 279 -30.06 7.91 -10.90
N PRO A 280 -30.18 8.16 -12.22
CA PRO A 280 -30.81 7.20 -13.12
C PRO A 280 -30.05 5.88 -13.18
N PHE A 281 -28.72 5.94 -13.31
CA PHE A 281 -27.86 4.75 -13.36
C PHE A 281 -27.97 3.89 -12.09
N ILE A 282 -27.97 4.50 -10.91
CA ILE A 282 -28.16 3.82 -9.61
C ILE A 282 -29.54 3.19 -9.54
N ARG A 283 -30.59 3.82 -10.07
CA ARG A 283 -31.96 3.27 -10.04
C ARG A 283 -32.20 2.16 -11.05
N GLU A 284 -31.57 2.24 -12.23
CA GLU A 284 -31.82 1.35 -13.36
C GLU A 284 -30.90 0.13 -13.36
N ASP A 285 -29.65 0.28 -12.92
CA ASP A 285 -28.70 -0.82 -12.81
C ASP A 285 -28.71 -1.40 -11.39
N THR A 286 -29.20 -2.64 -11.28
CA THR A 286 -29.32 -3.35 -10.00
C THR A 286 -28.00 -3.42 -9.24
N ARG A 287 -26.85 -3.51 -9.94
CA ARG A 287 -25.55 -3.62 -9.30
C ARG A 287 -25.04 -2.26 -8.83
N ALA A 288 -25.29 -1.20 -9.59
CA ALA A 288 -24.99 0.17 -9.19
C ALA A 288 -25.81 0.57 -7.95
N HIS A 289 -27.07 0.14 -7.91
CA HIS A 289 -27.94 0.26 -6.74
C HIS A 289 -27.34 -0.42 -5.51
N ARG A 290 -26.97 -1.70 -5.62
CA ARG A 290 -26.38 -2.47 -4.51
C ARG A 290 -25.05 -1.89 -4.04
N ALA A 291 -24.16 -1.50 -4.95
CA ALA A 291 -22.90 -0.85 -4.59
C ALA A 291 -23.12 0.42 -3.76
N THR A 292 -24.05 1.26 -4.19
CA THR A 292 -24.41 2.50 -3.51
C THR A 292 -25.08 2.22 -2.16
N ALA A 293 -25.97 1.23 -2.10
CA ALA A 293 -26.64 0.80 -0.89
C ALA A 293 -25.68 0.25 0.17
N LEU A 294 -24.69 -0.56 -0.23
CA LEU A 294 -23.62 -1.08 0.64
C LEU A 294 -22.73 0.05 1.16
N ALA A 295 -22.33 0.99 0.30
CA ALA A 295 -21.55 2.15 0.71
C ALA A 295 -22.33 3.03 1.71
N GLN A 296 -23.62 3.21 1.47
CA GLN A 296 -24.53 3.99 2.34
C GLN A 296 -24.65 3.41 3.75
N ILE A 297 -24.53 2.09 3.92
CA ILE A 297 -24.59 1.44 5.24
C ILE A 297 -23.21 1.17 5.85
N GLY A 298 -22.14 1.75 5.30
CA GLY A 298 -20.80 1.60 5.86
C GLY A 298 -20.11 0.27 5.51
N MET A 299 -20.46 -0.34 4.38
CA MET A 299 -19.84 -1.57 3.85
C MET A 299 -18.98 -1.27 2.61
N PRO A 300 -17.84 -0.59 2.80
CA PRO A 300 -17.03 -0.10 1.68
C PRO A 300 -16.42 -1.25 0.86
N VAL A 301 -16.14 -2.39 1.49
CA VAL A 301 -15.53 -3.57 0.84
C VAL A 301 -16.52 -4.24 -0.11
N GLU A 302 -17.71 -4.56 0.38
CA GLU A 302 -18.77 -5.19 -0.40
C GLU A 302 -19.26 -4.27 -1.51
N ALA A 303 -19.35 -2.95 -1.23
CA ALA A 303 -19.65 -1.94 -2.23
C ALA A 303 -18.60 -1.95 -3.37
N GLY A 304 -17.32 -2.04 -3.02
CA GLY A 304 -16.23 -2.09 -3.99
C GLY A 304 -16.22 -3.35 -4.85
N LEU A 305 -16.63 -4.49 -4.32
CA LEU A 305 -16.80 -5.71 -5.11
C LEU A 305 -17.90 -5.56 -6.18
N GLU A 306 -19.02 -4.95 -5.82
CA GLU A 306 -20.11 -4.69 -6.76
C GLU A 306 -19.67 -3.71 -7.86
N LEU A 307 -18.91 -2.67 -7.49
CA LEU A 307 -18.33 -1.74 -8.45
C LEU A 307 -17.33 -2.41 -9.40
N ARG A 308 -16.48 -3.30 -8.88
CA ARG A 308 -15.51 -4.06 -9.68
C ARG A 308 -16.21 -4.98 -10.67
N ALA A 309 -17.22 -5.72 -10.20
CA ALA A 309 -18.02 -6.61 -11.05
C ALA A 309 -18.77 -5.82 -12.13
N GLY A 310 -19.32 -4.66 -11.79
CA GLY A 310 -19.95 -3.75 -12.75
C GLY A 310 -19.01 -3.28 -13.85
N LEU A 311 -17.81 -2.83 -13.47
CA LEU A 311 -16.78 -2.41 -14.41
C LEU A 311 -16.30 -3.56 -15.33
N ALA A 312 -16.23 -4.78 -14.81
CA ALA A 312 -15.83 -5.97 -15.56
C ALA A 312 -16.89 -6.43 -16.56
N LEU A 313 -18.18 -6.25 -16.23
CA LEU A 313 -19.30 -6.64 -17.07
C LEU A 313 -19.75 -5.55 -18.06
N ALA A 314 -19.23 -4.32 -17.93
CA ALA A 314 -19.53 -3.22 -18.83
C ALA A 314 -19.14 -3.57 -20.29
N LYS A 315 -20.11 -3.50 -21.20
CA LYS A 315 -19.97 -3.89 -22.61
C LYS A 315 -19.63 -2.70 -23.49
N THR A 316 -20.02 -1.50 -23.09
CA THR A 316 -19.80 -0.26 -23.85
C THR A 316 -18.93 0.74 -23.11
N ALA A 317 -18.30 1.65 -23.86
CA ALA A 317 -17.53 2.75 -23.26
C ALA A 317 -18.40 3.70 -22.42
N ALA A 318 -19.68 3.86 -22.79
CA ALA A 318 -20.65 4.65 -22.03
C ALA A 318 -20.95 4.01 -20.67
N GLU A 319 -21.28 2.72 -20.64
CA GLU A 319 -21.48 1.95 -19.39
C GLU A 319 -20.23 2.00 -18.52
N ARG A 320 -19.04 1.79 -19.12
CA ARG A 320 -17.77 1.83 -18.39
C ARG A 320 -17.51 3.20 -17.74
N SER A 321 -17.87 4.28 -18.43
CA SER A 321 -17.76 5.65 -17.90
C SER A 321 -18.71 5.91 -16.72
N GLN A 322 -19.94 5.38 -16.78
CA GLN A 322 -20.90 5.45 -15.67
C GLN A 322 -20.40 4.68 -14.44
N TRP A 323 -19.85 3.48 -14.64
CA TRP A 323 -19.21 2.69 -13.58
C TRP A 323 -18.01 3.41 -12.95
N MET A 324 -17.12 4.00 -13.77
CA MET A 324 -15.99 4.78 -13.26
C MET A 324 -16.42 6.01 -12.47
N SER A 325 -17.48 6.69 -12.92
CA SER A 325 -18.04 7.84 -12.23
C SER A 325 -18.64 7.44 -10.87
N LEU A 326 -19.29 6.28 -10.78
CA LEU A 326 -19.80 5.75 -9.53
C LEU A 326 -18.70 5.32 -8.56
N VAL A 327 -17.60 4.73 -9.06
CA VAL A 327 -16.41 4.40 -8.25
C VAL A 327 -15.82 5.65 -7.59
N LEU A 328 -15.68 6.74 -8.36
CA LEU A 328 -15.18 8.01 -7.84
C LEU A 328 -16.13 8.64 -6.83
N ALA A 329 -17.44 8.56 -7.07
CA ALA A 329 -18.46 9.12 -6.18
C ALA A 329 -18.55 8.39 -4.84
N LEU A 330 -18.36 7.07 -4.82
CA LEU A 330 -18.46 6.25 -3.61
C LEU A 330 -17.13 6.12 -2.85
N ASN A 331 -15.99 6.33 -3.52
CA ASN A 331 -14.66 6.19 -2.93
C ASN A 331 -14.44 4.83 -2.22
N ALA A 332 -15.12 3.79 -2.69
CA ALA A 332 -15.12 2.45 -2.09
C ALA A 332 -13.94 1.60 -2.62
N PRO A 333 -13.22 0.85 -1.76
CA PRO A 333 -12.11 0.00 -2.14
C PRO A 333 -12.56 -1.19 -2.99
N LEU A 334 -12.06 -1.30 -4.24
CA LEU A 334 -12.45 -2.35 -5.21
C LEU A 334 -11.96 -3.78 -4.87
N THR A 335 -11.67 -4.09 -3.61
CA THR A 335 -11.02 -5.33 -3.16
C THR A 335 -11.58 -5.78 -1.81
N THR A 336 -11.72 -7.09 -1.57
CA THR A 336 -12.05 -7.60 -0.23
C THR A 336 -10.85 -7.86 0.65
N ASP A 337 -11.05 -7.87 1.98
CA ASP A 337 -10.10 -8.45 2.93
C ASP A 337 -9.80 -9.91 2.58
N ALA A 338 -10.75 -10.66 2.00
CA ALA A 338 -10.52 -12.03 1.53
C ALA A 338 -9.71 -12.10 0.22
N ASP A 339 -9.79 -11.10 -0.67
CA ASP A 339 -8.91 -10.95 -1.84
C ASP A 339 -7.52 -10.52 -1.38
N VAL A 340 -7.42 -9.69 -0.34
CA VAL A 340 -6.16 -9.39 0.36
C VAL A 340 -5.62 -10.68 1.02
N THR A 341 -6.45 -11.50 1.65
CA THR A 341 -6.03 -12.73 2.34
C THR A 341 -5.80 -13.92 1.41
N ALA A 342 -6.38 -13.93 0.21
CA ALA A 342 -6.23 -15.00 -0.78
C ALA A 342 -5.24 -14.65 -1.91
N ALA A 343 -4.90 -13.36 -2.08
CA ALA A 343 -3.68 -12.90 -2.74
C ALA A 343 -2.48 -12.89 -1.77
N LEU A 344 -2.72 -12.98 -0.46
CA LEU A 344 -1.68 -13.39 0.48
C LEU A 344 -1.43 -14.90 0.29
N PRO A 345 -0.18 -15.31 0.01
CA PRO A 345 0.17 -16.72 0.07
C PRO A 345 -0.22 -17.25 1.45
N ARG A 346 -0.85 -18.43 1.50
CA ARG A 346 -0.98 -19.19 2.76
C ARG A 346 0.43 -19.50 3.26
N GLY A 347 0.97 -18.61 4.08
CA GLY A 347 2.35 -18.72 4.53
C GLY A 347 2.94 -17.43 5.09
N ARG A 348 2.25 -16.82 6.07
CA ARG A 348 2.71 -15.91 7.14
C ARG A 348 1.80 -14.68 7.18
N SER A 349 1.06 -14.58 8.28
CA SER A 349 0.59 -13.27 8.77
C SER A 349 1.78 -12.30 8.65
N PHE A 350 1.65 -11.27 7.81
CA PHE A 350 2.50 -10.09 7.98
C PHE A 350 2.02 -9.48 9.29
N ILE A 351 2.55 -10.00 10.39
CA ILE A 351 2.60 -9.32 11.68
C ILE A 351 3.02 -7.90 11.33
N GLU A 352 2.16 -6.92 11.64
CA GLU A 352 2.56 -5.51 11.61
C GLU A 352 3.97 -5.44 12.17
N PRO A 353 4.98 -5.03 11.37
CA PRO A 353 6.37 -5.30 11.74
C PRO A 353 6.61 -4.77 13.13
N ASP A 354 6.86 -5.67 14.09
CA ASP A 354 7.02 -5.22 15.48
C ASP A 354 8.24 -4.29 15.54
N TYR A 355 8.04 -3.12 16.15
CA TYR A 355 9.06 -2.09 16.36
C TYR A 355 9.33 -1.99 17.86
N PRO A 356 9.94 -3.02 18.49
CA PRO A 356 10.10 -3.07 19.92
C PRO A 356 11.03 -1.94 20.38
N THR A 357 10.80 -1.45 21.58
CA THR A 357 11.58 -0.36 22.17
C THR A 357 12.24 -0.79 23.47
N PRO A 358 13.10 -1.84 23.45
CA PRO A 358 13.89 -2.18 24.64
C PRO A 358 14.82 -1.01 24.97
N VAL A 359 15.22 -0.89 26.23
CA VAL A 359 16.16 0.15 26.65
C VAL A 359 17.52 -0.13 26.00
N LEU A 360 18.01 0.84 25.23
CA LEU A 360 19.37 0.84 24.69
C LEU A 360 20.17 1.93 25.42
N GLU A 361 21.28 1.53 26.03
CA GLU A 361 22.18 2.42 26.79
C GLU A 361 23.58 2.37 26.19
N PRO A 362 23.86 3.14 25.12
CA PRO A 362 25.20 3.21 24.58
C PRO A 362 26.17 3.81 25.60
N LYS A 363 27.43 3.35 25.58
CA LYS A 363 28.49 3.94 26.39
C LYS A 363 28.66 5.41 26.01
N SER A 364 28.45 6.32 26.97
CA SER A 364 28.44 7.79 26.77
C SER A 364 27.22 8.34 26.01
N GLY A 365 26.13 7.58 25.90
CA GLY A 365 24.87 8.03 25.30
C GLY A 365 24.82 7.96 23.77
N PHE A 366 23.71 8.42 23.22
CA PHE A 366 23.49 8.46 21.77
C PHE A 366 24.28 9.60 21.13
N THR A 367 25.09 9.31 20.12
CA THR A 367 25.91 10.30 19.37
C THR A 367 25.35 10.55 17.96
N ILE A 368 24.46 9.68 17.48
CA ILE A 368 23.62 9.87 16.30
C ILE A 368 22.15 9.79 16.71
N ASP A 369 21.23 10.03 15.78
CA ASP A 369 19.80 9.98 16.07
C ASP A 369 19.38 8.65 16.70
N LYS A 370 18.67 8.71 17.83
CA LYS A 370 18.22 7.53 18.57
C LYS A 370 17.38 6.60 17.69
N ALA A 371 16.48 7.13 16.88
CA ALA A 371 15.65 6.29 16.01
C ALA A 371 16.48 5.56 14.96
N LEU A 372 17.58 6.15 14.48
CA LEU A 372 18.48 5.49 13.53
C LEU A 372 19.21 4.32 14.17
N VAL A 373 19.67 4.47 15.42
CA VAL A 373 20.26 3.36 16.18
C VAL A 373 19.26 2.22 16.35
N TYR A 374 18.01 2.50 16.76
CA TYR A 374 16.98 1.47 16.90
C TYR A 374 16.66 0.77 15.57
N ALA A 375 16.63 1.50 14.46
CA ALA A 375 16.37 0.94 13.14
C ALA A 375 17.49 -0.01 12.69
N ILE A 376 18.75 0.40 12.86
CA ILE A 376 19.92 -0.43 12.56
C ILE A 376 19.92 -1.67 13.46
N VAL A 377 19.82 -1.53 14.78
CA VAL A 377 19.83 -2.66 15.73
C VAL A 377 18.72 -3.67 15.44
N ARG A 378 17.51 -3.18 15.10
CA ARG A 378 16.38 -4.03 14.73
C ARG A 378 16.69 -4.87 13.50
N GLN A 379 17.29 -4.25 12.47
CA GLN A 379 17.60 -4.91 11.21
C GLN A 379 18.78 -5.88 11.34
N GLU A 380 19.79 -5.51 12.14
CA GLU A 380 21.04 -6.24 12.29
C GLU A 380 20.94 -7.45 13.21
N SER A 381 20.40 -7.27 14.42
CA SER A 381 20.44 -8.29 15.46
C SER A 381 19.08 -8.65 16.04
N ARG A 382 18.02 -7.90 15.67
CA ARG A 382 16.72 -7.93 16.36
C ARG A 382 16.89 -7.76 17.88
N PHE A 383 17.77 -6.84 18.27
CA PHE A 383 18.09 -6.53 19.67
C PHE A 383 18.77 -7.67 20.45
N ASN A 384 19.37 -8.65 19.77
CA ASN A 384 20.17 -9.69 20.42
C ASN A 384 21.64 -9.24 20.57
N PRO A 385 22.13 -8.95 21.79
CA PRO A 385 23.52 -8.53 22.00
C PRO A 385 24.53 -9.66 21.77
N MET A 386 24.09 -10.92 21.72
CA MET A 386 24.93 -12.08 21.47
C MET A 386 24.93 -12.52 20.00
N ALA A 387 24.36 -11.72 19.10
CA ALA A 387 24.31 -12.04 17.68
C ALA A 387 25.71 -12.07 17.05
N VAL A 388 25.99 -13.10 16.26
CA VAL A 388 27.21 -13.24 15.46
C VAL A 388 26.84 -13.67 14.05
N SER A 389 27.25 -12.90 13.04
CA SER A 389 27.02 -13.27 11.64
C SER A 389 28.04 -14.31 11.16
N PRO A 390 27.74 -15.07 10.08
CA PRO A 390 28.72 -15.96 9.45
C PRO A 390 30.00 -15.25 8.98
N ALA A 391 29.93 -13.94 8.71
CA ALA A 391 31.07 -13.12 8.30
C ALA A 391 31.87 -12.57 9.49
N GLY A 392 31.42 -12.78 10.74
CA GLY A 392 32.09 -12.32 11.95
C GLY A 392 31.63 -10.95 12.47
N ALA A 393 30.49 -10.44 12.01
CA ALA A 393 29.87 -9.25 12.60
C ALA A 393 29.31 -9.57 13.99
N VAL A 394 29.52 -8.69 14.98
CA VAL A 394 29.18 -8.99 16.39
C VAL A 394 28.24 -7.95 17.01
N GLY A 395 27.31 -8.44 17.83
CA GLY A 395 26.51 -7.68 18.78
C GLY A 395 25.32 -6.93 18.18
N LEU A 396 24.79 -5.97 18.95
CA LEU A 396 23.53 -5.28 18.63
C LEU A 396 23.51 -4.61 17.27
N MET A 397 24.61 -3.94 16.89
CA MET A 397 24.73 -3.23 15.62
C MET A 397 25.49 -4.03 14.55
N GLN A 398 25.83 -5.31 14.81
CA GLN A 398 26.56 -6.20 13.89
C GLN A 398 27.76 -5.50 13.22
N VAL A 399 28.70 -5.02 14.04
CA VAL A 399 29.89 -4.34 13.52
C VAL A 399 30.95 -5.38 13.14
N MET A 400 31.51 -5.25 11.93
CA MET A 400 32.62 -6.09 11.44
C MET A 400 33.95 -5.75 12.13
N PRO A 401 34.91 -6.69 12.25
CA PRO A 401 36.19 -6.45 12.91
C PRO A 401 36.97 -5.23 12.39
N GLU A 402 37.06 -5.06 11.07
CA GLU A 402 37.76 -3.91 10.48
C GLU A 402 37.04 -2.59 10.71
N ALA A 403 35.70 -2.62 10.76
CA ALA A 403 34.88 -1.45 11.07
C ALA A 403 35.02 -1.07 12.55
N ALA A 404 35.00 -2.06 13.45
CA ALA A 404 35.14 -1.88 14.88
C ALA A 404 36.52 -1.31 15.22
N ALA A 405 37.59 -1.90 14.69
CA ALA A 405 38.95 -1.42 14.88
C ALA A 405 39.13 0.02 14.39
N ARG A 406 38.55 0.34 13.22
CA ARG A 406 38.59 1.69 12.67
C ARG A 406 37.83 2.70 13.53
N ALA A 407 36.62 2.36 13.95
CA ALA A 407 35.75 3.25 14.70
C ALA A 407 36.26 3.48 16.13
N ALA A 408 36.75 2.42 16.78
CA ALA A 408 37.31 2.50 18.14
C ALA A 408 38.77 3.01 18.17
N GLY A 409 39.48 2.98 17.04
CA GLY A 409 40.92 3.26 17.00
C GLY A 409 41.75 2.18 17.70
N ASP A 410 41.26 0.94 17.74
CA ASP A 410 41.91 -0.19 18.41
C ASP A 410 42.02 -1.40 17.48
N ASP A 411 43.23 -1.60 16.95
CA ASP A 411 43.53 -2.71 16.03
C ASP A 411 43.41 -4.10 16.66
N LYS A 412 43.35 -4.22 17.99
CA LYS A 412 43.11 -5.51 18.67
C LYS A 412 41.75 -6.10 18.31
N LEU A 413 40.76 -5.26 18.01
CA LEU A 413 39.42 -5.69 17.59
C LEU A 413 39.42 -6.44 16.25
N LYS A 414 40.49 -6.36 15.46
CA LYS A 414 40.64 -7.20 14.25
C LYS A 414 40.82 -8.68 14.59
N ALA A 415 41.43 -8.97 15.75
CA ALA A 415 41.76 -10.32 16.18
C ALA A 415 40.82 -10.85 17.28
N ASP A 416 40.32 -9.96 18.16
CA ASP A 416 39.44 -10.33 19.27
C ASP A 416 38.22 -9.40 19.33
N MET A 417 37.07 -9.95 18.96
CA MET A 417 35.78 -9.26 19.00
C MET A 417 35.02 -9.47 20.32
N SER A 418 35.61 -10.15 21.31
CA SER A 418 34.95 -10.40 22.61
C SER A 418 34.41 -9.13 23.29
N PRO A 419 35.10 -7.97 23.25
CA PRO A 419 34.55 -6.73 23.81
C PRO A 419 33.23 -6.28 23.15
N MET A 420 32.98 -6.66 21.89
CA MET A 420 31.80 -6.25 21.13
C MET A 420 30.52 -6.98 21.57
N PHE A 421 30.59 -7.94 22.49
CA PHE A 421 29.41 -8.53 23.16
C PHE A 421 28.88 -7.65 24.30
N ASP A 422 29.65 -6.70 24.82
CA ASP A 422 29.14 -5.70 25.76
C ASP A 422 28.17 -4.76 25.00
N PRO A 423 26.87 -4.73 25.33
CA PRO A 423 25.88 -3.95 24.57
C PRO A 423 26.21 -2.46 24.51
N ALA A 424 26.66 -1.89 25.63
CA ALA A 424 26.95 -0.47 25.74
C ALA A 424 28.16 -0.08 24.86
N PHE A 425 29.23 -0.88 24.88
CA PHE A 425 30.38 -0.71 24.01
C PHE A 425 30.04 -0.93 22.53
N ASN A 426 29.28 -1.98 22.20
CA ASN A 426 28.87 -2.27 20.83
C ASN A 426 28.07 -1.12 20.20
N LEU A 427 27.09 -0.59 20.94
CA LEU A 427 26.30 0.56 20.52
C LEU A 427 27.17 1.80 20.33
N ARG A 428 28.17 2.01 21.19
CA ARG A 428 29.08 3.14 21.04
C ARG A 428 29.93 3.01 19.77
N VAL A 429 30.59 1.87 19.57
CA VAL A 429 31.44 1.62 18.41
C VAL A 429 30.63 1.63 17.10
N GLY A 430 29.42 1.08 17.09
CA GLY A 430 28.55 1.12 15.92
C GLY A 430 28.14 2.54 15.53
N GLN A 431 27.80 3.39 16.50
CA GLN A 431 27.51 4.82 16.24
C GLN A 431 28.75 5.59 15.76
N ASP A 432 29.92 5.31 16.34
CA ASP A 432 31.19 5.90 15.88
C ASP A 432 31.49 5.48 14.43
N TYR A 433 31.19 4.24 14.05
CA TYR A 433 31.36 3.79 12.67
C TYR A 433 30.39 4.50 11.71
N VAL A 434 29.11 4.66 12.08
CA VAL A 434 28.15 5.46 11.29
C VAL A 434 28.64 6.90 11.13
N THR A 435 29.16 7.51 12.21
CA THR A 435 29.73 8.86 12.18
C THR A 435 30.94 8.93 11.26
N TRP A 436 31.84 7.95 11.33
CA TRP A 436 32.98 7.84 10.43
C TRP A 436 32.56 7.74 8.96
N LEU A 437 31.51 6.96 8.66
CA LEU A 437 30.96 6.87 7.30
C LEU A 437 30.46 8.24 6.82
N MET A 438 29.74 8.99 7.66
CA MET A 438 29.25 10.32 7.30
C MET A 438 30.38 11.34 7.08
N GLU A 439 31.38 11.34 7.96
CA GLU A 439 32.43 12.37 7.95
C GLU A 439 33.56 12.09 6.96
N ARG A 440 33.90 10.82 6.75
CA ARG A 440 35.11 10.40 6.03
C ARG A 440 34.87 9.37 4.94
N GLY A 441 33.72 8.68 4.97
CA GLY A 441 33.40 7.61 4.02
C GLY A 441 32.66 8.11 2.79
N VAL A 442 31.42 8.58 2.98
CA VAL A 442 30.43 8.74 1.91
C VAL A 442 29.62 10.04 2.00
N GLY A 443 29.90 10.89 2.99
CA GLY A 443 29.19 12.15 3.22
C GLY A 443 27.92 11.98 4.05
N TYR A 444 27.25 13.10 4.33
CA TYR A 444 26.11 13.16 5.24
C TYR A 444 24.77 12.70 4.65
N ASP A 445 24.76 12.15 3.43
CA ASP A 445 23.54 11.58 2.88
C ASP A 445 23.16 10.30 3.64
N ILE A 446 21.97 10.28 4.23
CA ILE A 446 21.56 9.18 5.11
C ILE A 446 21.36 7.85 4.37
N LEU A 447 20.84 7.87 3.12
CA LEU A 447 20.67 6.65 2.33
C LEU A 447 22.04 6.08 1.97
N ARG A 448 22.97 6.93 1.54
CA ARG A 448 24.36 6.56 1.24
C ARG A 448 25.06 6.01 2.48
N THR A 449 24.87 6.63 3.63
CA THR A 449 25.47 6.18 4.90
C THR A 449 24.97 4.79 5.29
N VAL A 450 23.64 4.57 5.26
CA VAL A 450 23.03 3.27 5.57
C VAL A 450 23.48 2.20 4.58
N ALA A 451 23.58 2.54 3.29
CA ALA A 451 24.09 1.62 2.27
C ALA A 451 25.55 1.25 2.50
N ALA A 452 26.38 2.23 2.86
CA ALA A 452 27.80 2.02 3.14
C ALA A 452 28.04 1.25 4.45
N TYR A 453 27.12 1.34 5.40
CA TYR A 453 27.16 0.56 6.64
C TYR A 453 27.08 -0.94 6.34
N ASN A 454 26.11 -1.35 5.50
CA ASN A 454 25.92 -2.75 5.13
C ASN A 454 26.82 -3.23 3.98
N GLY A 455 26.87 -2.49 2.87
CA GLY A 455 27.57 -2.88 1.64
C GLY A 455 29.02 -2.39 1.53
N GLY A 456 29.48 -1.61 2.51
CA GLY A 456 30.80 -0.98 2.53
C GLY A 456 30.89 0.32 1.70
N PRO A 457 31.68 1.32 2.14
CA PRO A 457 31.81 2.60 1.44
C PRO A 457 32.45 2.46 0.06
N GLY A 458 33.41 1.53 -0.11
CA GLY A 458 34.09 1.32 -1.40
C GLY A 458 33.13 0.90 -2.52
N THR A 459 32.20 -0.02 -2.22
CA THR A 459 31.16 -0.46 -3.17
C THR A 459 30.28 0.72 -3.56
N LEU A 460 29.79 1.49 -2.58
CA LEU A 460 28.93 2.63 -2.82
C LEU A 460 29.63 3.70 -3.69
N LEU A 461 30.87 4.06 -3.36
CA LEU A 461 31.64 5.06 -4.12
C LEU A 461 31.91 4.61 -5.56
N LYS A 462 32.21 3.32 -5.77
CA LYS A 462 32.35 2.75 -7.12
C LYS A 462 31.04 2.82 -7.89
N THR A 463 29.91 2.48 -7.26
CA THR A 463 28.58 2.60 -7.88
C THR A 463 28.24 4.05 -8.18
N ALA A 464 28.48 4.99 -7.27
CA ALA A 464 28.24 6.42 -7.48
C ALA A 464 29.00 6.95 -8.70
N LYS A 465 30.27 6.56 -8.85
CA LYS A 465 31.06 6.89 -10.05
C LYS A 465 30.48 6.27 -11.32
N MET A 466 29.95 5.06 -11.26
CA MET A 466 29.34 4.36 -12.40
C MET A 466 28.00 4.98 -12.82
N VAL A 467 27.18 5.42 -11.88
CA VAL A 467 25.87 6.02 -12.17
C VAL A 467 26.00 7.48 -12.59
N GLY A 468 27.01 8.19 -12.08
CA GLY A 468 27.28 9.60 -12.35
C GLY A 468 26.93 10.50 -11.16
N GLU A 469 27.65 11.61 -11.01
CA GLU A 469 27.52 12.53 -9.86
C GLU A 469 26.17 13.23 -9.78
N ASP A 470 25.50 13.42 -10.93
CA ASP A 470 24.16 14.03 -11.02
C ASP A 470 23.03 13.08 -10.56
N SER A 471 23.34 11.82 -10.27
CA SER A 471 22.34 10.86 -9.81
C SER A 471 21.87 11.17 -8.40
N ASP A 472 20.56 11.26 -8.23
CA ASP A 472 19.97 11.27 -6.90
C ASP A 472 20.25 9.96 -6.14
N SER A 473 20.13 10.05 -4.81
CA SER A 473 20.42 8.94 -3.92
C SER A 473 19.49 7.74 -4.13
N LEU A 474 18.23 7.91 -4.58
CA LEU A 474 17.33 6.77 -4.83
C LEU A 474 17.85 5.93 -6.02
N MET A 475 18.22 6.57 -7.13
CA MET A 475 18.81 5.87 -8.28
C MET A 475 20.15 5.23 -7.94
N LEU A 476 20.97 5.88 -7.09
CA LEU A 476 22.22 5.29 -6.60
C LEU A 476 21.95 4.01 -5.80
N ILE A 477 20.97 4.01 -4.88
CA ILE A 477 20.60 2.82 -4.11
C ILE A 477 20.12 1.72 -5.05
N GLU A 478 19.23 2.00 -6.00
CA GLU A 478 18.75 1.00 -6.96
C GLU A 478 19.85 0.43 -7.88
N SER A 479 20.96 1.16 -8.02
CA SER A 479 22.10 0.76 -8.84
C SER A 479 23.19 0.01 -8.05
N LEU A 480 23.06 -0.14 -6.74
CA LEU A 480 23.96 -0.99 -5.96
C LEU A 480 23.84 -2.43 -6.48
N PRO A 481 24.93 -3.21 -6.65
CA PRO A 481 24.81 -4.58 -7.15
C PRO A 481 24.13 -5.55 -6.17
N SER A 482 24.40 -5.38 -4.87
CA SER A 482 23.87 -6.25 -3.82
C SER A 482 22.39 -5.99 -3.55
N GLN A 483 21.53 -6.96 -3.85
CA GLN A 483 20.10 -6.91 -3.49
C GLN A 483 19.92 -6.85 -1.97
N GLU A 484 20.79 -7.53 -1.22
CA GLU A 484 20.76 -7.48 0.23
C GLU A 484 20.94 -6.05 0.74
N THR A 485 21.91 -5.30 0.20
CA THR A 485 22.17 -3.92 0.60
C THR A 485 21.04 -2.98 0.20
N ARG A 486 20.44 -3.15 -0.99
CA ARG A 486 19.25 -2.37 -1.38
C ARG A 486 18.09 -2.59 -0.40
N ASN A 487 17.77 -3.86 -0.14
CA ASN A 487 16.74 -4.25 0.82
C ASN A 487 17.04 -3.75 2.24
N TYR A 488 18.31 -3.73 2.63
CA TYR A 488 18.76 -3.23 3.92
C TYR A 488 18.47 -1.74 4.05
N VAL A 489 18.82 -0.93 3.04
CA VAL A 489 18.55 0.51 3.02
C VAL A 489 17.06 0.79 3.16
N GLU A 490 16.24 0.13 2.33
CA GLU A 490 14.78 0.30 2.38
C GLU A 490 14.21 -0.03 3.77
N LYS A 491 14.62 -1.15 4.36
CA LYS A 491 14.12 -1.60 5.67
C LYS A 491 14.60 -0.73 6.83
N VAL A 492 15.87 -0.34 6.83
CA VAL A 492 16.42 0.55 7.87
C VAL A 492 15.78 1.93 7.77
N MET A 493 15.61 2.50 6.58
CA MET A 493 14.98 3.81 6.44
C MET A 493 13.49 3.81 6.79
N ALA A 494 12.73 2.79 6.35
CA ALA A 494 11.34 2.63 6.76
C ALA A 494 11.22 2.45 8.29
N GLY A 495 12.14 1.67 8.89
CA GLY A 495 12.19 1.49 10.33
C GLY A 495 12.61 2.75 11.08
N TYR A 496 13.53 3.53 10.53
CA TYR A 496 14.00 4.79 11.08
C TYR A 496 12.85 5.80 11.21
N TRP A 497 12.10 6.04 10.15
CA TRP A 497 10.95 6.94 10.20
C TRP A 497 9.84 6.41 11.11
N THR A 498 9.67 5.10 11.20
CA THR A 498 8.71 4.50 12.14
C THR A 498 9.12 4.72 13.59
N TYR A 499 10.39 4.52 13.94
CA TYR A 499 10.90 4.83 15.28
C TYR A 499 10.85 6.31 15.60
N ARG A 500 11.13 7.21 14.65
CA ARG A 500 10.97 8.66 14.85
C ARG A 500 9.54 9.00 15.23
N LYS A 501 8.56 8.52 14.45
CA LYS A 501 7.12 8.69 14.77
C LYS A 501 6.79 8.12 16.16
N LYS A 502 7.28 6.92 16.48
CA LYS A 502 7.06 6.27 17.80
C LYS A 502 7.68 7.05 18.96
N PHE A 503 8.78 7.77 18.72
CA PHE A 503 9.43 8.65 19.70
C PHE A 503 8.88 10.09 19.68
N GLY A 504 7.85 10.38 18.89
CA GLY A 504 7.26 11.72 18.79
C GLY A 504 8.16 12.75 18.10
N LEU A 505 9.06 12.29 17.21
CA LEU A 505 10.02 13.13 16.48
C LEU A 505 9.55 13.36 15.03
N ASP A 506 9.84 14.55 14.49
CA ASP A 506 9.58 14.92 13.10
C ASP A 506 10.43 14.12 12.12
N THR A 507 9.92 13.75 10.95
CA THR A 507 10.68 12.99 9.93
C THR A 507 11.17 13.90 8.79
N LYS A 508 12.05 14.86 9.07
CA LYS A 508 12.53 15.85 8.07
C LYS A 508 13.34 15.22 6.94
N THR A 509 14.04 14.11 7.20
CA THR A 509 14.69 13.34 6.11
C THR A 509 13.68 12.69 5.16
N LEU A 510 12.53 12.22 5.67
CA LEU A 510 11.43 11.73 4.83
C LEU A 510 10.80 12.89 4.03
N ASP A 511 10.69 14.07 4.64
CA ASP A 511 10.17 15.27 3.97
C ASP A 511 11.08 15.67 2.81
N ALA A 512 12.39 15.68 3.02
CA ALA A 512 13.37 15.96 1.97
C ALA A 512 13.25 14.97 0.79
N LEU A 513 13.12 13.66 1.07
CA LEU A 513 12.89 12.66 0.02
C LEU A 513 11.56 12.89 -0.71
N ALA A 514 10.49 13.14 0.02
CA ALA A 514 9.17 13.36 -0.53
C ALA A 514 9.11 14.62 -1.41
N GLN A 515 9.93 15.62 -1.11
CA GLN A 515 10.11 16.85 -1.91
C GLN A 515 11.10 16.69 -3.07
N GLY A 516 11.68 15.49 -3.25
CA GLY A 516 12.57 15.20 -4.38
C GLY A 516 14.01 15.68 -4.20
N ALA A 517 14.49 15.85 -2.97
CA ALA A 517 15.90 16.17 -2.73
C ALA A 517 16.82 15.11 -3.36
N ALA A 518 17.82 15.56 -4.12
CA ALA A 518 18.79 14.66 -4.75
C ALA A 518 19.71 13.98 -3.72
N SER A 519 19.97 14.65 -2.59
CA SER A 519 20.72 14.14 -1.46
C SER A 519 20.05 14.52 -0.14
N ILE A 520 20.07 13.60 0.83
CA ILE A 520 19.23 13.65 2.04
C ILE A 520 20.13 13.75 3.25
N ASP A 521 20.38 14.97 3.70
CA ASP A 521 21.28 15.24 4.83
C ASP A 521 20.74 14.63 6.14
N ALA A 522 21.49 13.69 6.71
CA ALA A 522 21.16 13.03 7.97
C ALA A 522 21.00 14.00 9.15
N ARG A 523 21.56 15.21 9.05
CA ARG A 523 21.49 16.25 10.08
C ARG A 523 20.15 16.96 10.14
N LEU A 524 19.29 16.79 9.14
CA LEU A 524 17.95 17.39 9.14
C LEU A 524 17.13 16.94 10.37
N ASP A 525 17.35 15.72 10.82
CA ASP A 525 16.59 15.07 11.88
C ASP A 525 17.22 15.19 13.28
N ARG A 526 18.36 15.91 13.41
CA ARG A 526 19.09 16.11 14.67
C ARG A 526 18.39 17.06 15.64
#